data_AF-A0A0A2TPP1-F1
#
_entry.id   AF-A0A0A2TPP1-F1
#
_cell.length_a   1.000
_cell.length_b   1.000
_cell.length_c   1.000
_cell.angle_alpha   90.00
_cell.angle_beta   90.00
_cell.angle_gamma   90.00
#
_symmetry.space_group_name_H-M   'P 1'
#
loop_
_entity.id
_entity.type
_entity.pdbx_description
1 polymer ?
#
loop_
_entity_poly.entity_id
_entity_poly.type
_entity_poly.pdbx_seq_one_letter_code
_entity_poly.pdbx_strand_id
1 'polypeptide(L)'
;MIVMGTRPERRFVFDKRVIQHQPLGFFDYNKLQQNDYCVVSDSGTIPGEGSYFKFAAVSIRTSTEHPEAIDKGVFTIGSITTEQVLQAVDLAVAMHEN
;
A
#
# COMPACT_ATOMS: atom_id res chain seq x y z
N MET A 1 -2.30 -2.51 5.67
CA MET A 1 -3.69 -3.03 5.62
C MET A 1 -4.21 -3.09 4.19
N ILE A 2 -5.07 -4.06 3.83
CA ILE A 2 -5.73 -4.10 2.50
C ILE A 2 -7.13 -3.49 2.63
N VAL A 3 -7.29 -2.23 2.21
CA VAL A 3 -8.63 -1.60 2.09
C VAL A 3 -9.16 -1.91 0.71
N MET A 4 -10.10 -2.85 0.62
CA MET A 4 -10.81 -3.12 -0.63
C MET A 4 -12.13 -2.35 -0.64
N GLY A 5 -12.33 -1.51 -1.66
CA GLY A 5 -13.63 -0.89 -1.93
C GLY A 5 -14.71 -1.96 -2.08
N THR A 6 -15.86 -1.75 -1.43
CA THR A 6 -16.96 -2.71 -1.45
C THR A 6 -17.67 -2.68 -2.80
N ARG A 7 -17.23 -3.51 -3.75
CA ARG A 7 -18.05 -3.82 -4.94
C ARG A 7 -18.97 -5.00 -4.64
N PRO A 8 -20.30 -4.84 -4.78
CA PRO A 8 -21.27 -5.86 -4.36
C PRO A 8 -21.28 -7.15 -5.21
N GLU A 9 -20.59 -7.17 -6.36
CA GLU A 9 -20.81 -8.16 -7.44
C GLU A 9 -19.91 -9.41 -7.39
N ARG A 10 -18.99 -9.55 -6.43
CA ARG A 10 -18.04 -10.69 -6.42
C ARG A 10 -18.42 -11.73 -5.35
N ARG A 11 -18.73 -12.96 -5.76
CA ARG A 11 -18.82 -14.17 -4.89
C ARG A 11 -17.44 -14.60 -4.35
N PHE A 12 -16.66 -13.65 -3.84
CA PHE A 12 -15.36 -13.92 -3.26
C PHE A 12 -15.48 -13.86 -1.74
N VAL A 13 -15.13 -14.94 -1.06
CA VAL A 13 -15.10 -14.99 0.41
C VAL A 13 -13.72 -14.55 0.86
N PHE A 14 -13.67 -13.41 1.55
CA PHE A 14 -12.44 -12.93 2.15
C PHE A 14 -12.01 -13.80 3.33
N ASP A 15 -10.69 -13.94 3.52
CA ASP A 15 -10.13 -14.53 4.73
C ASP A 15 -10.55 -13.69 5.95
N LYS A 16 -10.79 -14.34 7.10
CA LYS A 16 -11.18 -13.68 8.36
C LYS A 16 -10.22 -12.57 8.84
N ARG A 17 -8.97 -12.59 8.37
CA ARG A 17 -7.95 -11.57 8.66
C ARG A 17 -8.10 -10.31 7.82
N VAL A 18 -8.92 -10.34 6.77
CA VAL A 18 -9.20 -9.20 5.90
C VAL A 18 -10.40 -8.44 6.46
N ILE A 19 -10.17 -7.18 6.80
CA ILE A 19 -11.22 -6.29 7.30
C ILE A 19 -11.66 -5.38 6.16
N GLN A 20 -12.92 -5.49 5.77
CA GLN A 20 -13.53 -4.59 4.80
C GLN A 20 -14.05 -3.35 5.53
N HIS A 21 -13.78 -2.17 4.99
CA HIS A 21 -14.23 -0.91 5.56
C HIS A 21 -14.83 -0.02 4.47
N GLN A 22 -15.74 0.87 4.86
CA GLN A 22 -16.19 1.95 3.99
C GLN A 22 -15.05 2.95 3.73
N PRO A 23 -15.13 3.83 2.73
CA PRO A 23 -14.13 4.89 2.59
C PRO A 23 -13.96 5.68 3.90
N LEU A 24 -12.73 5.73 4.40
CA LEU A 24 -12.39 6.46 5.62
C LEU A 24 -12.36 7.96 5.37
N GLY A 25 -12.62 8.75 6.40
CA GLY A 25 -12.33 10.18 6.37
C GLY A 25 -10.81 10.42 6.26
N PHE A 26 -10.42 11.59 5.75
CA PHE A 26 -9.02 11.94 5.50
C PHE A 26 -8.11 11.72 6.72
N PHE A 27 -8.54 12.17 7.91
CA PHE A 27 -7.75 12.03 9.14
C PHE A 27 -7.61 10.57 9.58
N ASP A 28 -8.69 9.80 9.55
CA ASP A 28 -8.67 8.39 9.94
C ASP A 28 -7.82 7.57 8.98
N TYR A 29 -7.94 7.83 7.68
CA TYR A 29 -7.12 7.20 6.65
C TYR A 29 -5.63 7.47 6.87
N ASN A 30 -5.23 8.73 7.09
CA ASN A 30 -3.83 9.07 7.33
C ASN A 30 -3.29 8.48 8.64
N LYS A 31 -4.11 8.47 9.70
CA LYS A 31 -3.72 7.86 10.97
C LYS A 31 -3.50 6.36 10.80
N LEU A 32 -4.36 5.71 10.03
CA LEU A 32 -4.26 4.29 9.76
C LEU A 32 -3.00 3.95 8.95
N GLN A 33 -2.72 4.70 7.88
CA GLN A 33 -1.48 4.54 7.11
C GLN A 33 -0.21 4.69 7.96
N GLN A 34 -0.18 5.67 8.87
CA GLN A 34 0.95 5.90 9.77
C GLN A 34 1.18 4.78 10.79
N ASN A 35 0.15 4.01 11.13
CA ASN A 35 0.24 2.93 12.12
C ASN A 35 0.25 1.53 11.47
N ASP A 36 0.17 1.47 10.15
CA ASP A 36 0.23 0.22 9.40
C ASP A 36 1.67 -0.29 9.31
N TYR A 37 1.83 -1.62 9.38
CA TYR A 37 3.10 -2.28 9.12
C TYR A 37 3.61 -2.04 7.68
N CYS A 38 2.69 -2.14 6.72
CA CYS A 38 2.95 -1.81 5.32
C CYS A 38 1.63 -1.46 4.62
N VAL A 39 1.67 -0.40 3.82
CA VAL A 39 0.55 0.08 3.01
C VAL A 39 0.71 -0.43 1.58
N VAL A 40 -0.22 -1.28 1.14
CA VAL A 40 -0.26 -1.80 -0.23
C VAL A 40 -1.43 -1.13 -0.96
N SER A 41 -1.16 -0.33 -1.99
CA SER A 41 -2.18 0.50 -2.64
C SER A 41 -1.87 0.77 -4.11
N ASP A 42 -2.89 1.02 -4.92
CA ASP A 42 -2.76 1.51 -6.29
C ASP A 42 -2.95 3.03 -6.41
N SER A 43 -3.05 3.76 -5.29
CA SER A 43 -3.27 5.21 -5.31
C SER A 43 -2.03 5.97 -5.83
N GLY A 44 -2.28 6.98 -6.67
CA GLY A 44 -1.24 7.91 -7.12
C GLY A 44 -0.73 8.85 -6.03
N THR A 45 -1.41 8.91 -4.86
CA THR A 45 -0.98 9.75 -3.74
C THR A 45 0.08 9.09 -2.85
N ILE A 46 0.31 7.78 -3.01
CA ILE A 46 1.27 7.01 -2.19
C ILE A 46 2.68 7.60 -2.20
N PRO A 47 3.27 8.02 -3.34
CA PRO A 47 4.60 8.64 -3.32
C PRO A 47 4.64 9.92 -2.46
N GLY A 48 3.58 10.74 -2.48
CA GLY A 48 3.49 11.97 -1.69
C GLY A 48 3.27 11.70 -0.20
N GLU A 49 2.30 10.83 0.11
CA GLU A 49 1.96 10.44 1.49
C GLU A 49 3.11 9.67 2.15
N GLY A 50 3.72 8.72 1.44
CA GLY A 50 4.90 7.97 1.89
C GLY A 50 6.12 8.85 2.10
N SER A 51 6.36 9.84 1.23
CA SER A 51 7.48 10.80 1.42
C SER A 51 7.28 11.64 2.69
N TYR A 52 6.04 12.00 2.99
CA TYR A 52 5.70 12.88 4.11
C TYR A 52 5.66 12.13 5.44
N PHE A 53 4.92 11.02 5.51
CA PHE A 53 4.69 10.25 6.73
C PHE A 53 5.75 9.16 6.98
N LYS A 54 6.54 8.82 5.95
CA LYS A 54 7.60 7.81 6.01
C LYS A 54 7.13 6.46 6.54
N PHE A 55 6.05 5.90 5.97
CA PHE A 55 5.64 4.52 6.23
C PHE A 55 6.12 3.59 5.11
N ALA A 56 6.26 2.29 5.40
CA ALA A 56 6.56 1.29 4.37
C ALA A 56 5.40 1.17 3.37
N ALA A 57 5.68 1.42 2.09
CA ALA A 57 4.65 1.52 1.05
C ALA A 57 4.97 0.65 -0.18
N VAL A 58 3.95 -0.03 -0.70
CA VAL A 58 4.02 -0.84 -1.92
C VAL A 58 2.93 -0.41 -2.89
N SER A 59 3.34 -0.09 -4.13
CA SER A 59 2.42 0.24 -5.22
C SER A 59 2.12 -1.00 -6.06
N ILE A 60 0.85 -1.42 -6.14
CA ILE A 60 0.39 -2.54 -7.00
C ILE A 60 0.17 -2.10 -8.45
N ARG A 61 1.17 -1.44 -9.02
CA ARG A 61 1.23 -0.99 -10.41
C ARG A 61 2.43 -1.62 -11.09
N THR A 62 2.45 -1.67 -12.42
CA THR A 62 3.62 -2.13 -13.18
C THR A 62 4.58 -0.99 -13.57
N SER A 63 4.15 0.26 -13.37
CA SER A 63 4.93 1.46 -13.70
C SER A 63 4.62 2.59 -12.72
N THR A 64 5.53 3.57 -12.65
CA THR A 64 5.33 4.83 -11.94
C THR A 64 5.78 6.00 -12.79
N GLU A 65 5.12 7.13 -12.60
CA GLU A 65 5.53 8.44 -13.11
C GLU A 65 6.49 9.19 -12.17
N HIS A 66 6.79 8.65 -10.97
CA HIS A 66 7.69 9.23 -9.96
C HIS A 66 8.92 8.34 -9.66
N PRO A 67 9.84 8.13 -10.63
CA PRO A 67 11.04 7.31 -10.42
C PRO A 67 11.94 7.84 -9.30
N GLU A 68 11.97 9.15 -9.07
CA GLU A 68 12.76 9.80 -8.02
C GLU A 68 12.34 9.38 -6.60
N ALA A 69 11.08 8.98 -6.41
CA ALA A 69 10.59 8.48 -5.14
C ALA A 69 11.02 7.02 -4.89
N ILE A 70 11.19 6.23 -5.96
CA ILE A 70 11.77 4.88 -5.85
C ILE A 70 13.25 4.97 -5.51
N ASP A 71 14.00 5.85 -6.19
CA ASP A 71 15.43 6.05 -5.94
C ASP A 71 15.72 6.47 -4.50
N LYS A 72 14.80 7.23 -3.89
CA LYS A 72 14.87 7.65 -2.47
C LYS A 72 14.32 6.61 -1.50
N GLY A 73 13.83 5.47 -1.97
CA GLY A 73 13.27 4.41 -1.16
C GLY A 73 11.95 4.76 -0.46
N VAL A 74 11.17 5.68 -1.04
CA VAL A 74 9.89 6.12 -0.47
C VAL A 74 8.83 5.02 -0.56
N PHE A 75 8.81 4.27 -1.66
CA PHE A 75 7.89 3.15 -1.87
C PHE A 75 8.50 2.15 -2.85
N THR A 76 7.98 0.93 -2.85
CA THR A 76 8.41 -0.16 -3.75
C THR A 76 7.31 -0.51 -4.76
N ILE A 77 7.69 -0.87 -5.99
CA ILE A 77 6.74 -1.39 -6.99
C ILE A 77 6.50 -2.88 -6.73
N GLY A 78 5.26 -3.24 -6.43
CA GLY A 78 4.82 -4.63 -6.19
C GLY A 78 4.30 -5.37 -7.42
N SER A 79 4.10 -4.69 -8.56
CA SER A 79 3.49 -5.29 -9.76
C SER A 79 2.10 -5.88 -9.47
N ILE A 80 1.65 -6.89 -10.23
CA ILE A 80 0.30 -7.48 -10.17
C ILE A 80 0.28 -8.98 -9.88
N THR A 81 1.45 -9.60 -9.64
CA THR A 81 1.53 -11.03 -9.29
C THR A 81 1.71 -11.19 -7.78
N THR A 82 1.20 -12.30 -7.24
CA THR A 82 1.24 -12.57 -5.80
C THR A 82 2.67 -12.57 -5.27
N GLU A 83 3.58 -13.23 -5.98
CA GLU A 83 4.97 -13.40 -5.57
C GLU A 83 5.70 -12.05 -5.53
N GLN A 84 5.48 -11.20 -6.54
CA GLN A 84 6.09 -9.87 -6.60
C GLN A 84 5.58 -8.94 -5.50
N VAL A 85 4.28 -9.01 -5.19
CA VAL A 85 3.71 -8.20 -4.11
C VAL A 85 4.29 -8.63 -2.76
N LEU A 86 4.42 -9.93 -2.50
CA LEU A 86 5.03 -10.43 -1.26
C LEU A 86 6.48 -9.97 -1.13
N GLN A 87 7.29 -10.14 -2.18
CA GLN A 87 8.68 -9.67 -2.20
C GLN A 87 8.81 -8.16 -2.02
N ALA A 88 7.91 -7.38 -2.63
CA ALA A 88 7.91 -5.93 -2.48
C ALA A 88 7.53 -5.48 -1.08
N VAL A 89 6.63 -6.19 -0.38
CA VAL A 89 6.30 -5.92 1.02
C VAL A 89 7.51 -6.19 1.91
N ASP A 90 8.18 -7.35 1.72
CA ASP A 90 9.38 -7.68 2.48
C ASP A 90 10.48 -6.63 2.28
N LEU A 91 10.69 -6.20 1.03
CA LEU A 91 11.66 -5.15 0.70
C LEU A 91 11.29 -3.80 1.30
N ALA A 92 10.04 -3.36 1.15
CA ALA A 92 9.58 -2.05 1.63
C ALA A 92 9.71 -1.94 3.15
N VAL A 93 9.41 -3.01 3.88
CA VAL A 93 9.57 -3.03 5.35
C VAL A 93 11.04 -3.04 5.72
N ALA A 94 11.87 -3.89 5.10
CA ALA A 94 13.30 -3.93 5.37
C ALA A 94 13.97 -2.57 5.11
N MET A 95 13.55 -1.85 4.07
CA MET A 95 14.04 -0.50 3.78
C MET A 95 13.59 0.53 4.82
N HIS A 96 12.42 0.34 5.43
CA HIS A 96 11.88 1.26 6.43
C HIS A 96 12.47 1.05 7.83
N GLU A 97 12.89 -0.16 8.17
CA GLU A 97 13.50 -0.49 9.47
C GLU A 97 14.98 -0.06 9.61
N ASN A 98 15.65 0.30 8.49
CA ASN A 98 17.04 0.77 8.46
C ASN A 98 17.16 2.29 8.52
#